data_AF-A0A813DZX2-F1
#
_entry.id   AF-A0A813DZX2-F1
#
_cell.length_a   1.000
_cell.length_b   1.000
_cell.length_c   1.000
_cell.angle_alpha   90.00
_cell.angle_beta   90.00
_cell.angle_gamma   90.00
#
_symmetry.space_group_name_H-M   'P 1'
#
loop_
_entity.id
_entity.type
_entity.pdbx_description
1 polymer ?
#
loop_
_entity_poly.entity_id
_entity_poly.type
_entity_poly.pdbx_seq_one_letter_code
_entity_poly.pdbx_strand_id
1 'polypeptide(L)'
;AEHALTEQLQEEMRRDAPLEGQDKMRFRASVLVELRRIVLQWIYEVSIQQGFDEESARAAGAKIFTFGSYRLGLVSSGSDIDALCVTP
;
A
#
# COMPACT_ATOMS: atom_id res chain seq x y z
N ALA A 1 25.53 -20.50 20.49
CA ALA A 1 26.31 -19.93 19.38
C ALA A 1 25.38 -19.26 18.38
N GLU A 2 24.47 -20.00 17.73
CA GLU A 2 23.53 -19.50 16.72
C GLU A 2 22.71 -18.26 17.15
N HIS A 3 22.13 -18.28 18.36
CA HIS A 3 21.39 -17.13 18.89
C HIS A 3 22.25 -15.84 18.95
N ALA A 4 23.52 -15.95 19.30
CA ALA A 4 24.42 -14.79 19.35
C ALA A 4 24.72 -14.23 17.95
N LEU A 5 24.80 -15.10 16.95
CA LEU A 5 24.97 -14.68 15.55
C LEU A 5 23.70 -14.01 15.00
N THR A 6 22.51 -14.50 15.37
CA THR A 6 21.24 -13.86 15.00
C THR A 6 21.14 -12.45 15.55
N GLU A 7 21.50 -12.24 16.83
CA GLU A 7 21.51 -10.91 17.44
C GLU A 7 22.48 -9.97 16.74
N GLN A 8 23.69 -10.45 16.40
CA GLN A 8 24.67 -9.67 15.64
C GLN A 8 24.14 -9.27 14.26
N LEU A 9 23.54 -10.21 13.52
CA LEU A 9 22.94 -9.90 12.22
C LEU A 9 21.83 -8.84 12.35
N GLN A 10 20.95 -8.96 13.33
CA GLN A 10 19.89 -7.97 13.55
C GLN A 10 20.44 -6.58 13.87
N GLU A 11 21.51 -6.50 14.65
CA GLU A 11 22.13 -5.22 14.99
C GLU A 11 22.75 -4.54 13.76
N GLU A 12 23.47 -5.30 12.94
CA GLU A 12 24.01 -4.80 11.67
C GLU A 12 22.90 -4.32 10.73
N MET A 13 21.78 -5.07 10.63
CA MET A 13 20.63 -4.66 9.82
C MET A 13 19.98 -3.36 10.33
N ARG A 14 19.83 -3.19 11.66
CA ARG A 14 19.29 -1.95 12.24
C ARG A 14 20.18 -0.75 11.93
N ARG A 15 21.50 -0.95 11.89
CA ARG A 15 22.48 0.10 11.61
C ARG A 15 22.50 0.51 10.13
N ASP A 16 22.58 -0.48 9.23
CA ASP A 16 22.88 -0.23 7.82
C ASP A 16 21.62 -0.12 6.93
N ALA A 17 20.51 -0.75 7.35
CA ALA A 17 19.24 -0.72 6.63
C ALA A 17 18.06 -0.55 7.60
N PRO A 18 17.99 0.57 8.36
CA PRO A 18 16.93 0.78 9.33
C PRO A 18 15.55 0.75 8.67
N LEU A 19 14.60 0.13 9.35
CA LEU A 19 13.20 0.19 8.97
C LEU A 19 12.66 1.60 9.15
N GLU A 20 11.68 1.93 8.33
CA GLU A 20 11.08 3.25 8.32
C GLU A 20 10.24 3.51 9.59
N GLY A 21 10.35 4.72 10.10
CA GLY A 21 9.65 5.14 11.32
C GLY A 21 8.13 5.16 11.18
N GLN A 22 7.44 5.01 12.31
CA GLN A 22 5.98 4.91 12.38
C GLN A 22 5.23 6.09 11.72
N ASP A 23 5.76 7.30 11.81
CA ASP A 23 5.09 8.48 11.24
C ASP A 23 5.11 8.49 9.72
N LYS A 24 6.22 8.05 9.11
CA LYS A 24 6.30 7.87 7.66
C LYS A 24 5.44 6.69 7.19
N MET A 25 5.38 5.60 7.95
CA MET A 25 4.46 4.49 7.67
C MET A 25 2.98 4.94 7.73
N ARG A 26 2.61 5.79 8.69
CA ARG A 26 1.29 6.42 8.76
C ARG A 26 1.02 7.32 7.55
N PHE A 27 2.00 8.10 7.13
CA PHE A 27 1.88 8.91 5.92
C PHE A 27 1.62 8.04 4.68
N ARG A 28 2.39 6.96 4.48
CA ARG A 28 2.17 6.00 3.40
C ARG A 28 0.78 5.36 3.44
N ALA A 29 0.28 5.01 4.62
CA ALA A 29 -1.07 4.50 4.78
C ALA A 29 -2.12 5.54 4.36
N SER A 30 -1.91 6.83 4.68
CA SER A 30 -2.83 7.91 4.23
C SER A 30 -2.83 8.09 2.72
N VAL A 31 -1.68 7.92 2.05
CA VAL A 31 -1.59 7.95 0.58
C VAL A 31 -2.41 6.81 -0.05
N LEU A 32 -2.39 5.61 0.54
CA LEU A 32 -3.22 4.49 0.05
C LEU A 32 -4.72 4.73 0.21
N VAL A 33 -5.13 5.42 1.28
CA VAL A 33 -6.53 5.84 1.47
C VAL A 33 -6.95 6.83 0.39
N GLU A 34 -6.11 7.82 0.10
CA GLU A 34 -6.39 8.81 -0.93
C GLU A 34 -6.39 8.19 -2.34
N LEU A 35 -5.44 7.30 -2.63
CA LEU A 35 -5.40 6.55 -3.88
C LEU A 35 -6.69 5.76 -4.09
N ARG A 36 -7.20 5.09 -3.05
CA ARG A 36 -8.49 4.39 -3.12
C ARG A 36 -9.65 5.34 -3.43
N ARG A 37 -9.67 6.53 -2.83
CA ARG A 37 -10.70 7.54 -3.09
C ARG A 37 -10.70 7.97 -4.56
N ILE A 38 -9.52 8.23 -5.12
CA ILE A 38 -9.33 8.60 -6.52
C ILE A 38 -9.83 7.49 -7.44
N VAL A 39 -9.43 6.24 -7.17
CA VAL A 39 -9.84 5.08 -7.98
C VAL A 39 -11.36 4.86 -7.93
N LEU A 40 -11.98 4.96 -6.76
CA LEU A 40 -13.43 4.80 -6.62
C LEU A 40 -14.18 5.86 -7.44
N GLN A 41 -13.71 7.11 -7.41
CA GLN A 41 -14.28 8.19 -8.21
C GLN A 41 -14.11 7.93 -9.70
N TRP A 42 -12.92 7.51 -10.13
CA TRP A 42 -12.65 7.16 -11.51
C TRP A 42 -13.55 6.01 -12.01
N ILE A 43 -13.73 4.95 -11.22
CA ILE A 43 -14.62 3.83 -11.58
C ILE A 43 -16.07 4.29 -11.68
N TYR A 44 -16.55 5.10 -10.75
CA TYR A 44 -17.88 5.69 -10.85
C TYR A 44 -18.06 6.47 -12.16
N GLU A 45 -17.12 7.36 -12.49
CA GLU A 45 -17.17 8.16 -13.72
C GLU A 45 -17.17 7.30 -14.99
N VAL A 46 -16.33 6.27 -15.04
CA VAL A 46 -16.28 5.32 -16.16
C VAL A 46 -17.59 4.53 -16.27
N SER A 47 -18.15 4.05 -15.16
CA SER A 47 -19.43 3.32 -15.17
C SER A 47 -20.59 4.18 -15.68
N ILE A 48 -20.66 5.45 -15.28
CA ILE A 48 -21.67 6.39 -15.81
C ILE A 48 -21.48 6.58 -17.32
N GLN A 49 -20.25 6.76 -17.80
CA GLN A 49 -19.95 6.89 -19.24
C GLN A 49 -20.34 5.63 -20.04
N GLN A 50 -20.29 4.46 -19.41
CA GLN A 50 -20.72 3.19 -19.98
C GLN A 50 -22.25 2.96 -19.92
N GLY A 51 -23.01 3.90 -19.35
CA GLY A 51 -24.47 3.87 -19.32
C GLY A 51 -25.09 3.15 -18.12
N PHE A 52 -24.30 2.88 -17.07
CA PHE A 52 -24.83 2.36 -15.81
C PHE A 52 -25.65 3.45 -15.09
N ASP A 53 -26.69 3.04 -14.36
CA ASP A 53 -27.39 3.94 -13.45
C ASP A 53 -26.50 4.32 -12.25
N GLU A 54 -26.88 5.36 -11.50
CA GLU A 54 -26.08 5.85 -10.36
C GLU A 54 -25.87 4.81 -9.25
N GLU A 55 -26.87 3.96 -8.99
CA GLU A 55 -26.80 2.96 -7.94
C GLU A 55 -25.78 1.89 -8.32
N SER A 56 -25.87 1.36 -9.54
CA SER A 56 -24.95 0.39 -10.10
C SER A 56 -23.52 0.95 -10.22
N ALA A 57 -23.36 2.20 -10.66
CA ALA A 57 -22.06 2.85 -10.77
C ALA A 57 -21.37 3.05 -9.41
N ARG A 58 -22.13 3.37 -8.35
CA ARG A 58 -21.59 3.44 -6.98
C ARG A 58 -21.26 2.05 -6.42
N ALA A 59 -22.04 1.05 -6.78
CA ALA A 59 -21.86 -0.33 -6.33
C ALA A 59 -20.69 -1.06 -6.98
N ALA A 60 -20.26 -0.64 -8.19
CA ALA A 60 -19.13 -1.22 -8.92
C ALA A 60 -17.86 -1.33 -8.05
N GLY A 61 -17.58 -0.28 -7.26
CA GLY A 61 -16.53 -0.28 -6.25
C GLY A 61 -15.11 -0.51 -6.79
N ALA A 62 -14.15 -0.57 -5.88
CA ALA A 62 -12.76 -0.86 -6.20
C ALA A 62 -12.01 -1.29 -4.92
N LYS A 63 -10.94 -2.06 -5.11
CA LYS A 63 -10.04 -2.45 -4.02
C LYS A 63 -8.59 -2.24 -4.41
N ILE A 64 -7.86 -1.58 -3.52
CA ILE A 64 -6.41 -1.46 -3.59
C ILE A 64 -5.81 -2.59 -2.75
N PHE A 65 -4.88 -3.34 -3.33
CA PHE A 65 -4.06 -4.30 -2.60
C PHE A 65 -2.61 -3.85 -2.64
N THR A 66 -1.90 -3.97 -1.53
CA THR A 66 -0.45 -3.81 -1.53
C THR A 66 0.25 -5.15 -1.66
N PHE A 67 1.38 -5.14 -2.35
CA PHE A 67 2.31 -6.25 -2.45
C PHE A 67 3.74 -5.73 -2.23
N GLY A 68 4.76 -6.55 -2.51
CA GLY A 68 6.16 -6.16 -2.38
C GLY A 68 6.61 -5.87 -0.94
N SER A 69 7.70 -5.11 -0.83
CA SER A 69 8.39 -4.82 0.43
C SER A 69 7.49 -4.13 1.46
N TYR A 70 6.63 -3.21 1.01
CA TYR A 70 5.64 -2.53 1.84
C TYR A 70 4.66 -3.51 2.49
N ARG A 71 4.16 -4.50 1.72
CA ARG A 71 3.23 -5.49 2.26
C ARG A 71 3.90 -6.44 3.27
N LEU A 72 5.20 -6.71 3.09
CA LEU A 72 5.98 -7.57 3.98
C LEU A 72 6.47 -6.84 5.25
N GLY A 73 6.30 -5.52 5.33
CA GLY A 73 6.78 -4.71 6.46
C GLY A 73 8.28 -4.46 6.44
N LEU A 74 8.97 -4.77 5.34
CA LEU A 74 10.40 -4.56 5.14
C LEU A 74 10.63 -3.25 4.39
N VAL A 75 10.18 -2.14 4.99
CA VAL A 75 10.23 -0.81 4.40
C VAL A 75 11.41 -0.05 4.96
N SER A 76 12.32 0.38 4.10
CA SER A 76 13.42 1.28 4.46
C SER A 76 13.21 2.65 3.82
N SER A 77 14.02 3.63 4.21
CA SER A 77 13.99 4.94 3.57
C SER A 77 14.25 4.81 2.07
N GLY A 78 13.33 5.32 1.25
CA GLY A 78 13.42 5.25 -0.22
C GLY A 78 12.70 4.05 -0.84
N SER A 79 12.20 3.08 -0.05
CA SER A 79 11.26 2.07 -0.56
C SER A 79 10.01 2.75 -1.11
N ASP A 80 9.44 2.20 -2.18
CA ASP A 80 8.17 2.61 -2.77
C ASP A 80 6.98 1.82 -2.18
N ILE A 81 5.79 1.99 -2.76
CA ILE A 81 4.60 1.21 -2.43
C ILE A 81 4.09 0.55 -3.71
N ASP A 82 4.25 -0.76 -3.79
CA ASP A 82 3.63 -1.55 -4.83
C ASP A 82 2.12 -1.73 -4.56
N ALA A 83 1.28 -1.26 -5.47
CA ALA A 83 -0.18 -1.29 -5.34
C ALA A 83 -0.86 -1.88 -6.58
N LEU A 84 -1.78 -2.83 -6.36
CA LEU A 84 -2.63 -3.45 -7.37
C LEU A 84 -4.05 -2.89 -7.28
N CYS A 85 -4.44 -2.26 -8.39
CA CYS A 85 -5.80 -1.93 -8.82
C CYS A 85 -6.71 -3.13 -9.10
N VAL A 86 -7.74 -3.43 -8.29
CA VAL A 86 -8.78 -4.42 -8.68
C VAL A 86 -10.14 -3.76 -8.80
N THR A 87 -10.72 -3.83 -9.99
CA THR A 87 -11.98 -3.21 -10.41
C THR A 87 -12.78 -4.20 -11.27
N PRO A 88 -14.09 -3.99 -11.48
CA PRO A 88 -14.91 -4.79 -12.38
C PRO A 88 -14.42 -4.77 -13.84
#